data_AF-A0A7K6B271-F1
#
_entry.id   AF-A0A7K6B271-F1
#
_cell.length_a   1.000
_cell.length_b   1.000
_cell.length_c   1.000
_cell.angle_alpha   90.00
_cell.angle_beta   90.00
_cell.angle_gamma   90.00
#
_symmetry.space_group_name_H-M   'P 1'
#
loop_
_entity.id
_entity.type
_entity.pdbx_description
1 polymer ?
#
loop_
_entity_poly.entity_id
_entity_poly.type
_entity_poly.pdbx_seq_one_letter_code
_entity_poly.pdbx_strand_id
1 'polypeptide(L)'
;MEPPNSTWPPPTLPAMPPAGTLLWDGWLLVACASLGLPANAVTLWLTGWQLRGRGLAAFIFSLAASDFLFLANSLLAIYSVANGHLWLLGTHLCRLHQFLYALGYYSGLFLLATISLDRCLLVATPLWYRCRRPRRLP
;
A
#
# COMPACT_ATOMS: atom_id res chain seq x y z
N MET A 1 3.77 -59.40 14.76
CA MET A 1 4.69 -58.42 14.14
C MET A 1 3.87 -57.17 13.87
N GLU A 2 3.96 -56.20 14.76
CA GLU A 2 3.24 -54.92 14.71
C GLU A 2 4.10 -53.90 13.95
N PRO A 3 3.56 -53.09 13.02
CA PRO A 3 4.36 -52.12 12.29
C PRO A 3 4.80 -50.95 13.21
N PRO A 4 5.98 -50.36 12.95
CA PRO A 4 6.56 -49.34 13.80
C PRO A 4 5.70 -48.06 13.82
N ASN A 5 5.36 -47.64 15.03
CA ASN A 5 4.70 -46.39 15.39
C ASN A 5 5.36 -45.19 14.68
N SER A 6 4.68 -44.64 13.68
CA SER A 6 5.08 -43.43 12.97
C SER A 6 4.88 -42.21 13.87
N THR A 7 5.89 -41.88 14.68
CA THR A 7 5.96 -40.68 15.53
C THR A 7 6.26 -39.44 14.70
N TRP A 8 5.32 -39.02 13.84
CA TRP A 8 5.29 -37.64 13.38
C TRP A 8 4.41 -36.84 14.33
N PRO A 9 4.89 -35.73 14.92
CA PRO A 9 4.01 -34.83 15.65
C PRO A 9 2.93 -34.35 14.66
N PRO A 10 1.64 -34.29 15.08
CA PRO A 10 0.62 -33.70 14.24
C PRO A 10 1.03 -32.26 13.89
N PRO A 11 0.72 -31.76 12.68
CA PRO A 11 1.00 -30.39 12.33
C PRO A 11 0.35 -29.49 13.38
N THR A 12 1.19 -28.81 14.17
CA THR A 12 0.73 -27.78 15.09
C THR A 12 0.18 -26.65 14.24
N LEU A 13 -1.13 -26.67 14.02
CA LEU A 13 -1.84 -25.51 13.49
C LEU A 13 -1.48 -24.30 14.36
N PRO A 14 -1.23 -23.12 13.77
CA PRO A 14 -0.96 -21.93 14.57
C PRO A 14 -2.06 -21.79 15.61
N ALA A 15 -1.67 -21.75 16.89
CA ALA A 15 -2.60 -21.60 17.99
C ALA A 15 -3.46 -20.36 17.71
N MET A 16 -4.78 -20.55 17.59
CA MET A 16 -5.66 -19.43 17.32
C MET A 16 -5.48 -18.39 18.44
N PRO A 17 -5.23 -17.12 18.10
CA PRO A 17 -5.08 -16.08 19.09
C PRO A 17 -6.36 -15.98 19.94
N PRO A 18 -6.24 -15.63 21.24
CA PRO A 18 -7.41 -15.53 22.12
C PRO A 18 -8.43 -14.56 21.52
N ALA A 19 -9.72 -14.89 21.60
CA ALA A 19 -10.80 -14.12 20.98
C ALA A 19 -10.79 -12.61 21.33
N GLY A 20 -10.24 -12.25 22.49
CA GLY A 20 -10.04 -10.87 22.90
C GLY A 20 -9.14 -10.07 21.96
N THR A 21 -7.99 -10.60 21.52
CA THR A 21 -7.04 -9.84 20.68
C THR A 21 -7.60 -9.58 19.29
N LEU A 22 -8.32 -10.54 18.71
CA LEU A 22 -8.99 -10.39 17.42
C LEU A 22 -10.03 -9.26 17.40
N LEU A 23 -10.75 -9.09 18.52
CA LEU A 23 -11.71 -8.00 18.67
C LEU A 23 -11.00 -6.64 18.70
N TRP A 24 -9.94 -6.50 19.49
CA TRP A 24 -9.15 -5.26 19.56
C TRP A 24 -8.51 -4.91 18.22
N ASP A 25 -7.94 -5.89 17.52
CA ASP A 25 -7.33 -5.70 16.20
C ASP A 25 -8.35 -5.20 15.17
N GLY A 26 -9.56 -5.78 15.17
CA GLY A 26 -10.66 -5.33 14.33
C GLY A 26 -11.13 -3.91 14.64
N TRP A 27 -11.34 -3.57 15.91
CA TRP A 27 -11.74 -2.22 16.34
C TRP A 27 -10.70 -1.16 15.98
N LEU A 28 -9.41 -1.48 16.17
CA LEU A 28 -8.31 -0.58 15.86
C LEU A 28 -8.22 -0.34 14.35
N LEU A 29 -8.38 -1.38 13.54
CA LEU A 29 -8.45 -1.26 12.07
C LEU A 29 -9.62 -0.38 11.62
N VAL A 30 -10.82 -0.54 12.19
CA VAL A 30 -11.99 0.27 11.86
C VAL A 30 -11.76 1.74 12.23
N ALA A 31 -11.20 2.00 13.41
CA ALA A 31 -10.87 3.36 13.85
C ALA A 31 -9.83 4.01 12.91
N CYS A 32 -8.75 3.31 12.58
CA CYS A 32 -7.73 3.77 11.64
C CYS A 32 -8.31 4.03 10.24
N ALA A 33 -9.19 3.17 9.75
CA ALA A 33 -9.84 3.37 8.45
C ALA A 33 -10.76 4.59 8.45
N SER A 34 -11.55 4.81 9.50
CA SER A 34 -12.47 5.94 9.60
C SER A 34 -11.78 7.30 9.60
N LEU A 35 -10.59 7.39 10.20
CA LEU A 35 -9.78 8.61 10.24
C LEU A 35 -8.86 8.72 9.02
N GLY A 36 -8.29 7.60 8.59
CA GLY A 36 -7.30 7.56 7.52
C GLY A 36 -7.91 7.74 6.13
N LEU A 37 -9.12 7.23 5.86
CA LEU A 37 -9.80 7.44 4.58
C LEU A 37 -10.01 8.93 4.26
N PRO A 38 -10.65 9.75 5.11
CA PRO A 38 -10.85 11.16 4.82
C PRO A 38 -9.53 11.93 4.80
N ALA A 39 -8.59 11.63 5.70
CA ALA A 39 -7.28 12.29 5.73
C ALA A 39 -6.51 12.04 4.42
N ASN A 40 -6.39 10.78 3.99
CA ASN A 40 -5.67 10.40 2.79
C ASN A 40 -6.36 10.89 1.50
N ALA A 41 -7.70 10.91 1.47
CA ALA A 41 -8.46 11.48 0.35
C ALA A 41 -8.23 12.99 0.20
N VAL A 42 -8.20 13.74 1.30
CA VAL A 42 -7.89 15.17 1.27
C VAL A 42 -6.46 15.41 0.80
N THR A 43 -5.48 14.61 1.26
CA THR A 43 -4.10 14.74 0.78
C THR A 43 -3.96 14.42 -0.70
N LEU A 44 -4.68 13.41 -1.21
CA LEU A 44 -4.75 13.10 -2.65
C LEU A 44 -5.32 14.26 -3.45
N TRP A 45 -6.39 14.89 -2.97
CA TRP A 45 -7.00 16.04 -3.63
C TRP A 45 -6.04 17.23 -3.70
N LEU A 46 -5.40 17.57 -2.57
CA LEU A 46 -4.49 18.69 -2.46
C LEU A 46 -3.21 18.49 -3.28
N THR A 47 -2.61 17.30 -3.21
CA THR A 47 -1.38 16.98 -3.96
C THR A 47 -1.63 16.70 -5.43
N GLY A 48 -2.84 16.20 -5.77
CA GLY A 48 -3.36 16.09 -7.12
C GLY A 48 -3.26 17.41 -7.89
N TRP A 49 -3.66 18.49 -7.24
CA TRP A 49 -3.58 19.84 -7.81
C TRP A 49 -2.15 20.40 -7.88
N GLN A 50 -1.24 19.92 -7.02
CA GLN A 50 0.13 20.41 -6.87
C GLN A 50 1.21 19.59 -7.59
N LEU A 51 0.84 18.52 -8.32
CA LEU A 51 1.75 17.66 -9.10
C LEU A 51 2.57 18.40 -10.18
N ARG A 52 2.33 19.69 -10.39
CA ARG A 52 2.94 20.50 -11.45
C ARG A 52 4.43 20.84 -11.23
N GLY A 53 5.07 20.52 -10.09
CA GLY A 53 6.39 21.12 -9.83
C GLY A 53 7.45 20.43 -8.97
N ARG A 54 7.22 19.36 -8.20
CA ARG A 54 8.24 18.82 -7.28
C ARG A 54 8.13 17.31 -7.07
N GLY A 55 9.25 16.58 -7.11
CA GLY A 55 9.29 15.13 -6.87
C GLY A 55 8.70 14.71 -5.51
N LEU A 56 8.80 15.58 -4.51
CA LEU A 56 8.18 15.39 -3.19
C LEU A 56 6.64 15.39 -3.23
N ALA A 57 6.01 16.18 -4.11
CA ALA A 57 4.54 16.17 -4.25
C ALA A 57 4.04 14.87 -4.88
N ALA A 58 4.79 14.31 -5.84
CA ALA A 58 4.48 13.01 -6.43
C ALA A 58 4.69 11.86 -5.44
N PHE A 59 5.71 11.96 -4.58
CA PHE A 59 5.92 11.02 -3.47
C PHE A 59 4.75 11.04 -2.47
N ILE A 60 4.35 12.22 -1.99
CA ILE A 60 3.22 12.35 -1.05
C ILE A 60 1.91 11.89 -1.70
N PHE A 61 1.69 12.21 -2.98
CA PHE A 61 0.51 11.74 -3.70
C PHE A 61 0.44 10.20 -3.77
N SER A 62 1.56 9.53 -4.07
CA SER A 62 1.59 8.07 -4.14
C SER A 62 1.44 7.40 -2.76
N LEU A 63 2.03 7.99 -1.72
CA LEU A 63 1.86 7.54 -0.34
C LEU A 63 0.38 7.62 0.08
N ALA A 64 -0.24 8.79 -0.10
CA ALA A 64 -1.66 9.01 0.19
C ALA A 64 -2.57 8.09 -0.64
N ALA A 65 -2.23 7.82 -1.90
CA ALA A 65 -2.93 6.84 -2.73
C ALA A 65 -2.85 5.46 -2.09
N SER A 66 -1.63 4.99 -1.79
CA SER A 66 -1.41 3.66 -1.22
C SER A 66 -2.15 3.47 0.10
N ASP A 67 -2.08 4.45 1.01
CA ASP A 67 -2.75 4.38 2.31
C ASP A 67 -4.28 4.37 2.18
N PHE A 68 -4.85 5.20 1.30
CA PHE A 68 -6.29 5.19 1.03
C PHE A 68 -6.76 3.82 0.50
N LEU A 69 -5.99 3.25 -0.43
CA LEU A 69 -6.29 1.97 -1.07
C LEU A 69 -6.17 0.80 -0.10
N PHE A 70 -5.12 0.83 0.75
CA PHE A 70 -4.93 -0.16 1.80
C PHE A 70 -6.11 -0.17 2.78
N LEU A 71 -6.53 1.00 3.27
CA LEU A 71 -7.65 1.12 4.18
C LEU A 71 -8.97 0.67 3.53
N ALA A 72 -9.23 1.07 2.27
CA ALA A 72 -10.42 0.65 1.54
C ALA A 72 -10.45 -0.87 1.31
N ASN A 73 -9.32 -1.46 0.91
CA ASN A 73 -9.20 -2.89 0.71
C ASN A 73 -9.33 -3.68 2.01
N SER A 74 -8.79 -3.16 3.12
CA SER A 74 -8.91 -3.75 4.44
C SER A 74 -10.36 -3.81 4.91
N LEU A 75 -11.14 -2.74 4.74
CA LEU A 75 -12.58 -2.74 5.06
C LEU A 75 -13.36 -3.78 4.26
N LEU A 76 -13.07 -3.91 2.96
CA LEU A 76 -13.66 -4.93 2.09
C LEU A 76 -13.28 -6.35 2.51
N ALA A 77 -12.03 -6.55 2.96
CA ALA A 77 -11.55 -7.84 3.46
C ALA A 77 -12.21 -8.21 4.79
N ILE A 78 -12.37 -7.27 5.72
CA ILE A 78 -13.08 -7.50 6.98
C ILE A 78 -14.54 -7.90 6.70
N TYR A 79 -15.19 -7.22 5.76
CA TYR A 79 -16.56 -7.54 5.36
C TYR A 79 -16.66 -8.94 4.72
N SER A 80 -15.71 -9.33 3.88
CA SER A 80 -15.74 -10.66 3.23
C SER A 80 -15.46 -11.80 4.21
N VAL A 81 -14.55 -11.60 5.16
CA VAL A 81 -14.27 -12.56 6.23
C VAL A 81 -15.47 -12.71 7.17
N ALA A 82 -16.13 -11.60 7.53
CA ALA A 82 -17.35 -11.64 8.34
C ALA A 82 -18.48 -12.46 7.69
N ASN A 83 -18.47 -12.59 6.36
CA ASN A 83 -19.41 -13.37 5.58
C ASN A 83 -18.88 -14.76 5.16
N GLY A 84 -17.81 -15.25 5.80
CA GLY A 84 -17.28 -16.59 5.55
C GLY A 84 -16.58 -16.74 4.20
N HIS A 85 -15.88 -15.71 3.74
CA HIS A 85 -15.21 -15.63 2.42
C HIS A 85 -16.13 -15.71 1.21
N LEU A 86 -17.44 -15.81 1.41
CA LEU A 86 -18.42 -15.68 0.35
C LEU A 86 -18.61 -14.20 0.01
N TRP A 87 -18.49 -13.90 -1.28
CA TRP A 87 -18.44 -12.55 -1.77
C TRP A 87 -19.88 -12.05 -2.02
N LEU A 88 -20.59 -11.74 -0.92
CA LEU A 88 -22.04 -11.42 -0.89
C LEU A 88 -22.40 -9.97 -1.23
N LEU A 89 -21.40 -9.09 -1.39
CA LEU A 89 -21.61 -7.64 -1.47
C LEU A 89 -22.01 -7.15 -2.89
N GLY A 90 -22.22 -8.07 -3.83
CA GLY A 90 -22.71 -7.78 -5.18
C GLY A 90 -21.66 -7.24 -6.16
N THR A 91 -21.89 -7.40 -7.46
CA THR A 91 -20.89 -7.19 -8.53
C THR A 91 -20.19 -5.82 -8.54
N HIS A 92 -20.85 -4.77 -8.05
CA HIS A 92 -20.28 -3.42 -7.95
C HIS A 92 -19.06 -3.37 -7.04
N LEU A 93 -19.13 -4.00 -5.87
CA LEU A 93 -18.02 -4.03 -4.92
C LEU A 93 -16.91 -5.00 -5.39
N CYS A 94 -17.26 -5.94 -6.29
CA CYS A 94 -16.43 -6.79 -7.17
C CYS A 94 -15.37 -5.95 -7.85
N ARG A 95 -15.94 -5.13 -8.72
CA ARG A 95 -15.20 -4.23 -9.57
C ARG A 95 -14.48 -3.19 -8.74
N LEU A 96 -15.08 -2.70 -7.66
CA LEU A 96 -14.40 -1.77 -6.76
C LEU A 96 -13.15 -2.41 -6.15
N HIS A 97 -13.25 -3.62 -5.61
CA HIS A 97 -12.11 -4.33 -5.03
C HIS A 97 -10.98 -4.54 -6.07
N GLN A 98 -11.32 -5.01 -7.28
CA GLN A 98 -10.35 -5.14 -8.37
C GLN A 98 -9.76 -3.79 -8.79
N PHE A 99 -10.56 -2.74 -8.82
CA PHE A 99 -10.11 -1.39 -9.15
C PHE A 99 -9.15 -0.84 -8.10
N LEU A 100 -9.47 -1.02 -6.81
CA LEU A 100 -8.58 -0.66 -5.71
C LEU A 100 -7.26 -1.43 -5.78
N TYR A 101 -7.31 -2.71 -6.12
CA TYR A 101 -6.12 -3.54 -6.33
C TYR A 101 -5.23 -3.02 -7.46
N ALA A 102 -5.84 -2.69 -8.61
CA ALA A 102 -5.14 -2.11 -9.75
C ALA A 102 -4.52 -0.75 -9.42
N LEU A 103 -5.26 0.13 -8.73
CA LEU A 103 -4.72 1.39 -8.23
C LEU A 103 -3.56 1.19 -7.27
N GLY A 104 -3.62 0.17 -6.40
CA GLY A 104 -2.54 -0.15 -5.47
C GLY A 104 -1.26 -0.50 -6.23
N TYR A 105 -1.40 -1.32 -7.26
CA TYR A 105 -0.30 -1.65 -8.18
C TYR A 105 0.27 -0.41 -8.87
N TYR A 106 -0.57 0.48 -9.40
CA TYR A 106 -0.13 1.72 -10.05
C TYR A 106 0.55 2.69 -9.07
N SER A 107 0.10 2.76 -7.81
CA SER A 107 0.75 3.59 -6.78
C SER A 107 2.20 3.14 -6.55
N GLY A 108 2.44 1.83 -6.50
CA GLY A 108 3.80 1.26 -6.41
C GLY A 108 4.66 1.62 -7.61
N LEU A 109 4.11 1.56 -8.83
CA LEU A 109 4.81 1.99 -10.05
C LEU A 109 5.18 3.49 -10.00
N PHE A 110 4.29 4.33 -9.48
CA PHE A 110 4.58 5.76 -9.29
C PHE A 110 5.66 6.00 -8.24
N LEU A 111 5.67 5.24 -7.13
CA LEU A 111 6.73 5.30 -6.12
C LEU A 111 8.09 4.93 -6.73
N LEU A 112 8.15 3.84 -7.50
CA LEU A 112 9.37 3.43 -8.18
C LEU A 112 9.82 4.48 -9.21
N ALA A 113 8.89 5.03 -9.99
CA ALA A 113 9.18 6.06 -10.96
C ALA A 113 9.72 7.34 -10.31
N THR A 114 9.14 7.77 -9.19
CA THR A 114 9.59 8.96 -8.44
C THR A 114 10.96 8.75 -7.80
N ILE A 115 11.21 7.59 -7.18
CA ILE A 115 12.54 7.23 -6.65
C ILE A 115 13.58 7.20 -7.77
N SER A 116 13.23 6.63 -8.93
CA SER A 116 14.13 6.56 -10.08
C SER A 116 14.44 7.95 -10.63
N LEU A 117 13.43 8.81 -10.74
CA LEU A 117 13.58 10.21 -11.13
C LEU A 117 14.48 10.98 -10.17
N ASP A 118 14.27 10.82 -8.85
CA ASP A 118 15.08 11.48 -7.83
C ASP A 118 16.55 11.07 -7.95
N ARG A 119 16.83 9.76 -8.08
CA ARG A 119 18.18 9.25 -8.32
C ARG A 119 18.78 9.76 -9.63
N CYS A 120 18.02 9.77 -10.72
CA CYS A 120 18.46 10.32 -11.99
C CYS A 120 18.78 11.81 -11.90
N LEU A 121 17.99 12.60 -11.17
CA LEU A 121 18.23 14.03 -10.95
C LEU A 121 19.46 14.28 -10.08
N LEU A 122 19.66 13.49 -9.02
CA LEU A 122 20.86 13.56 -8.17
C LEU A 122 22.14 13.19 -8.93
N VAL A 123 22.08 12.28 -9.90
CA VAL A 123 23.21 11.95 -10.78
C VAL A 123 23.39 12.99 -11.88
N ALA A 124 22.30 13.48 -12.45
CA ALA A 124 22.33 14.46 -13.53
C ALA A 124 22.80 15.84 -13.05
N THR A 125 22.47 16.27 -11.83
CA THR A 125 22.87 17.58 -11.28
C THR A 125 24.39 17.82 -11.23
N PRO A 126 25.25 16.92 -10.70
CA PRO A 126 26.70 17.11 -10.75
C PRO A 126 27.26 17.02 -12.18
N LEU A 127 26.67 16.20 -13.06
CA LEU A 127 27.02 16.15 -14.48
C LEU A 127 26.66 17.46 -15.19
N TRP A 128 25.48 18.02 -14.93
CA TRP A 128 25.02 19.27 -15.50
C TRP A 128 25.88 20.44 -15.02
N TYR A 129 26.28 20.44 -13.74
CA TYR A 129 27.22 21.42 -13.21
C TYR A 129 28.62 21.28 -13.82
N ARG A 130 29.12 20.04 -14.03
CA ARG A 130 30.39 19.78 -14.73
C ARG A 130 30.36 20.20 -16.19
N CYS A 131 29.27 19.93 -16.92
CA CYS A 131 29.12 20.27 -18.33
C CYS A 131 28.85 21.77 -18.56
N ARG A 132 28.23 22.46 -17.59
CA ARG A 132 28.03 23.92 -17.64
C ARG A 132 29.18 24.74 -17.08
N ARG A 133 30.18 24.12 -16.44
CA ARG A 133 31.39 24.83 -16.04
C ARG A 133 32.22 25.09 -17.31
N PRO A 134 32.35 26.34 -17.79
CA PRO A 134 33.29 26.61 -18.87
C PRO A 134 34.67 26.20 -18.37
N ARG A 135 35.34 25.32 -19.11
CA ARG A 135 36.79 25.13 -18.99
C ARG A 135 37.41 26.49 -19.32
N ARG A 136 37.57 27.36 -18.33
CA ARG A 136 38.55 28.43 -18.42
C ARG A 136 39.89 27.73 -18.40
N LEU A 137 40.46 27.60 -19.60
CA LEU A 137 41.85 27.28 -19.84
C LEU A 137 42.73 28.25 -19.03
N PRO A 138 43.79 27.74 -18.40
CA PRO A 138 45.13 28.24 -18.59
C PRO A 138 45.89 27.43 -19.65
#